data_AF-A0A379WIC6-F1
#
_entry.id   AF-A0A379WIC6-F1
#
_cell.length_a   1.000
_cell.length_b   1.000
_cell.length_c   1.000
_cell.angle_alpha   90.00
_cell.angle_beta   90.00
_cell.angle_gamma   90.00
#
_symmetry.space_group_name_H-M   'P 1'
#
loop_
_entity.id
_entity.type
_entity.pdbx_description
1 polymer ?
#
loop_
_entity_poly.entity_id
_entity_poly.type
_entity_poly.pdbx_seq_one_letter_code
_entity_poly.pdbx_strand_id
1 'polypeptide(L)'
;MSIWWEMEEGFLPHQSSIDEDNIEEERRLAYVGITRAQKELTFTLCKERRQYGELVRPEPSRFLLELPQDDLIWEQERKVVSAEERMQKGQSHLANLKAMMAAKRAKS
;
A
#
# COMPACT_ATOMS: atom_id res chain seq x y z
N MET A 1 -8.29 -17.04 3.40
CA MET A 1 -8.33 -16.53 2.02
C MET A 1 -7.97 -15.06 2.11
N SER A 2 -6.80 -14.67 1.60
CA SER A 2 -6.43 -13.25 1.49
C SER A 2 -7.00 -12.75 0.17
N ILE A 3 -7.80 -11.70 0.20
CA ILE A 3 -8.39 -11.12 -1.00
C ILE A 3 -7.68 -9.79 -1.25
N TRP A 4 -7.07 -9.67 -2.42
CA TRP A 4 -6.42 -8.46 -2.87
C TRP A 4 -7.44 -7.68 -3.70
N TRP A 5 -7.90 -6.56 -3.18
CA TRP A 5 -8.79 -5.65 -3.90
C TRP A 5 -8.00 -4.41 -4.32
N GLU A 6 -8.08 -4.07 -5.60
CA GLU A 6 -7.61 -2.78 -6.13
C GLU A 6 -8.68 -1.73 -5.80
N MET A 7 -8.39 -0.89 -4.80
CA MET A 7 -9.29 0.16 -4.31
C MET A 7 -8.90 1.49 -4.95
N GLU A 8 -9.07 1.57 -6.27
CA GLU A 8 -8.75 2.74 -7.10
C GLU A 8 -10.02 3.29 -7.74
N GLU A 9 -10.15 4.62 -7.79
CA GLU A 9 -11.23 5.27 -8.50
C GLU A 9 -11.16 4.94 -10.01
N GLY A 10 -12.28 4.53 -10.60
CA GLY A 10 -12.35 4.05 -11.98
C GLY A 10 -12.14 2.53 -12.13
N PHE A 11 -11.57 1.86 -11.13
CA PHE A 11 -11.54 0.39 -11.02
C PHE A 11 -12.63 -0.10 -10.07
N LEU A 12 -12.68 0.44 -8.85
CA LEU A 12 -13.71 0.17 -7.86
C LEU A 12 -14.05 1.47 -7.11
N PRO A 13 -15.17 2.14 -7.39
CA PRO A 13 -16.18 1.77 -8.38
C PRO A 13 -15.65 1.86 -9.83
N HIS A 14 -16.11 0.95 -10.70
CA HIS A 14 -15.72 0.95 -12.11
C HIS A 14 -16.20 2.24 -12.79
N GLN A 15 -15.41 2.79 -13.72
CA GLN A 15 -15.71 4.07 -14.39
C GLN A 15 -17.12 4.11 -14.98
N SER A 16 -17.56 3.03 -15.65
CA SER A 16 -18.92 2.96 -16.22
C SER A 16 -20.02 3.05 -15.14
N SER A 17 -19.81 2.43 -13.98
CA SER A 17 -20.74 2.48 -12.85
C SER A 17 -20.80 3.87 -12.21
N ILE A 18 -19.70 4.63 -12.29
CA ILE A 18 -19.67 6.05 -11.89
C ILE A 18 -20.47 6.89 -12.89
N ASP A 19 -20.24 6.70 -14.19
CA ASP A 19 -20.88 7.49 -15.25
C ASP A 19 -22.40 7.24 -15.32
N GLU A 20 -22.84 6.02 -15.00
CA GLU A 20 -24.26 5.62 -14.95
C GLU A 20 -24.94 5.89 -13.60
N ASP A 21 -24.22 6.49 -12.63
CA ASP A 21 -24.68 6.70 -11.23
C ASP A 21 -25.16 5.42 -10.53
N ASN A 22 -24.65 4.26 -10.95
CA ASN A 22 -24.99 2.94 -10.42
C ASN A 22 -23.92 2.41 -9.44
N ILE A 23 -23.53 3.27 -8.50
CA ILE A 23 -22.44 3.00 -7.56
C ILE A 23 -22.86 1.99 -6.48
N GLU A 24 -24.16 1.85 -6.25
CA GLU A 24 -24.71 0.97 -5.22
C GLU A 24 -24.44 -0.52 -5.47
N GLU A 25 -24.34 -0.96 -6.73
CA GLU A 25 -23.96 -2.34 -7.03
C GLU A 25 -22.48 -2.59 -6.72
N GLU A 26 -21.59 -1.67 -7.12
CA GLU A 26 -20.17 -1.75 -6.79
C GLU A 26 -19.94 -1.71 -5.27
N ARG A 27 -20.75 -0.91 -4.55
CA ARG A 27 -20.74 -0.86 -3.08
C ARG A 27 -21.10 -2.22 -2.48
N ARG A 28 -22.11 -2.90 -3.03
CA ARG A 28 -22.48 -4.27 -2.61
C ARG A 28 -21.34 -5.26 -2.88
N LEU A 29 -20.67 -5.16 -4.03
CA LEU A 29 -19.52 -5.99 -4.35
C LEU A 29 -18.36 -5.77 -3.39
N ALA A 30 -18.04 -4.51 -3.08
CA ALA A 30 -17.03 -4.15 -2.08
C ALA A 30 -17.37 -4.73 -0.70
N TYR A 31 -18.62 -4.59 -0.25
CA TYR A 31 -19.09 -5.14 1.03
C TYR A 31 -18.95 -6.68 1.09
N VAL A 32 -19.35 -7.38 0.03
CA VAL A 32 -19.18 -8.85 -0.05
C VAL A 32 -17.69 -9.23 -0.08
N GLY A 33 -16.86 -8.45 -0.76
CA GLY A 33 -15.41 -8.60 -0.76
C GLY A 33 -14.80 -8.50 0.64
N ILE A 34 -15.17 -7.47 1.37
CA ILE A 34 -14.72 -7.20 2.75
C ILE A 34 -15.17 -8.32 3.69
N THR A 35 -16.46 -8.69 3.67
CA THR A 35 -17.03 -9.69 4.59
C THR A 35 -16.57 -11.13 4.31
N ARG A 36 -15.93 -11.38 3.16
CA ARG A 36 -15.27 -12.68 2.90
C ARG A 36 -13.92 -12.84 3.60
N ALA A 37 -13.26 -11.75 3.98
CA ALA A 37 -12.02 -11.83 4.73
C ALA A 37 -12.32 -12.24 6.18
N GLN A 38 -11.72 -13.35 6.64
CA GLN A 38 -12.02 -13.91 7.97
C GLN A 38 -11.01 -13.49 9.05
N LYS A 39 -9.78 -13.15 8.66
CA LYS A 39 -8.68 -12.83 9.60
C LYS A 39 -8.09 -11.46 9.33
N GLU A 40 -7.60 -11.28 8.11
CA GLU A 40 -6.92 -10.06 7.68
C GLU A 40 -7.42 -9.68 6.29
N LEU A 41 -7.57 -8.37 6.07
CA LEU A 41 -7.94 -7.77 4.80
C LEU A 41 -6.88 -6.74 4.45
N THR A 42 -6.34 -6.83 3.24
CA THR A 42 -5.34 -5.89 2.75
C THR A 42 -5.86 -5.31 1.44
N PHE A 43 -6.00 -3.99 1.41
CA PHE A 43 -6.31 -3.26 0.20
C PHE A 43 -5.02 -2.85 -0.50
N THR A 44 -5.05 -2.83 -1.83
CA THR A 44 -3.93 -2.39 -2.66
C THR A 44 -4.34 -1.21 -3.52
N LEU A 45 -3.41 -0.29 -3.71
CA LEU A 45 -3.56 0.86 -4.60
C LEU A 45 -2.26 1.05 -5.40
N CYS A 46 -2.37 1.36 -6.68
CA CYS A 46 -1.27 1.75 -7.54
C CYS A 46 -1.02 3.25 -7.38
N LYS A 47 0.25 3.66 -7.25
CA LYS A 47 0.60 5.08 -7.27
C LYS A 47 0.58 5.68 -8.67
N GLU A 48 1.04 4.90 -9.64
CA GLU A 48 1.14 5.26 -11.05
C GLU A 48 0.82 4.04 -11.89
N ARG A 49 -0.07 4.20 -12.85
CA ARG A 49 -0.46 3.16 -13.80
C ARG A 49 -0.27 3.69 -15.22
N ARG A 50 0.21 2.83 -16.12
CA ARG A 50 0.24 3.15 -17.54
C ARG A 50 -1.05 2.65 -18.19
N GLN A 51 -1.88 3.57 -18.67
CA GLN A 51 -3.15 3.25 -19.32
C GLN A 51 -3.22 3.98 -20.66
N TYR A 52 -3.58 3.25 -21.72
CA TYR A 52 -3.64 3.76 -23.10
C TYR A 52 -2.38 4.51 -23.58
N GLY A 53 -1.21 4.15 -23.04
CA GLY A 53 0.07 4.77 -23.38
C GLY A 53 0.46 5.95 -22.49
N GLU A 54 -0.47 6.51 -21.71
CA GLU A 54 -0.26 7.61 -20.78
C GLU A 54 -0.01 7.13 -19.35
N LEU A 55 0.73 7.93 -18.58
CA LEU A 55 0.95 7.72 -17.16
C LEU A 55 -0.14 8.44 -16.37
N VAL A 56 -0.96 7.66 -15.65
CA VAL A 56 -2.06 8.14 -14.83
C VAL A 56 -1.75 7.85 -13.37
N ARG A 57 -2.06 8.80 -12.49
CA ARG A 57 -2.03 8.61 -11.03
C ARG A 57 -3.46 8.37 -10.57
N PRO A 58 -3.86 7.12 -10.30
CA PRO A 58 -5.22 6.86 -9.85
C PRO A 58 -5.41 7.37 -8.43
N GLU A 59 -6.58 7.93 -8.17
CA GLU A 59 -6.98 8.35 -6.82
C GLU A 59 -7.47 7.14 -6.01
N PRO A 60 -7.33 7.15 -4.68
CA PRO A 60 -7.90 6.11 -3.83
C PRO A 60 -9.42 6.03 -4.00
N SER A 61 -9.96 4.81 -3.99
CA SER A 61 -11.41 4.58 -4.07
C SER A 61 -12.16 5.33 -2.97
N ARG A 62 -13.28 5.96 -3.35
CA ARG A 62 -14.21 6.58 -2.39
C ARG A 62 -14.66 5.63 -1.27
N PHE A 63 -14.73 4.32 -1.51
CA PHE A 63 -15.16 3.34 -0.51
C PHE A 63 -14.16 3.21 0.65
N LEU A 64 -12.88 3.52 0.46
CA LEU A 64 -11.90 3.54 1.55
C LEU A 64 -12.19 4.66 2.56
N LEU A 65 -12.73 5.80 2.11
CA LEU A 65 -13.04 6.94 2.97
C LEU A 65 -14.30 6.71 3.82
N GLU A 66 -15.17 5.82 3.37
CA GLU A 66 -16.40 5.45 4.09
C GLU A 66 -16.17 4.42 5.20
N LEU A 67 -15.05 3.71 5.17
CA LEU A 67 -14.68 2.75 6.20
C LEU A 67 -14.29 3.46 7.51
N PRO A 68 -14.41 2.76 8.66
CA PRO A 68 -13.93 3.28 9.94
C PRO A 68 -12.42 3.57 9.85
N GLN A 69 -12.04 4.84 9.89
CA GLN A 69 -10.64 5.25 9.71
C GLN A 69 -9.75 4.80 10.87
N ASP A 70 -10.33 4.59 12.06
CA ASP A 70 -9.60 4.10 13.24
C ASP A 70 -9.10 2.65 13.07
N ASP A 71 -9.77 1.87 12.22
CA ASP A 71 -9.39 0.48 11.91
C ASP A 71 -8.51 0.37 10.66
N LEU A 72 -8.34 1.48 9.92
CA LEU A 72 -7.54 1.53 8.69
C LEU A 72 -6.10 1.94 8.99
N ILE A 73 -5.17 1.06 8.61
CA ILE A 73 -3.74 1.35 8.67
C ILE A 73 -3.26 1.73 7.27
N TRP A 74 -3.02 3.03 7.07
CA TRP A 74 -2.40 3.52 5.85
C TRP A 74 -0.91 3.21 5.87
N GLU A 75 -0.45 2.38 4.93
CA GLU A 75 0.98 2.10 4.79
C GLU A 75 1.67 3.39 4.33
N GLN A 76 2.40 4.02 5.26
CA GLN A 76 3.12 5.27 4.97
C GLN A 76 4.04 5.06 3.78
N GLU A 77 4.05 6.02 2.86
CA GLU A 77 4.95 5.96 1.70
C GLU A 77 6.37 5.67 2.19
N ARG A 78 6.98 4.59 1.68
CA ARG A 78 8.42 4.41 1.78
C ARG A 78 9.08 5.68 1.27
N LYS A 79 9.64 6.49 2.18
CA LYS A 79 10.43 7.66 1.81
C LYS A 79 11.44 7.22 0.77
N VAL A 80 11.48 7.92 -0.36
CA VAL A 80 12.53 7.73 -1.35
C VAL A 80 13.83 8.21 -0.70
N VAL A 81 14.52 7.27 -0.05
CA VAL A 81 15.80 7.54 0.60
C VAL A 81 16.81 7.85 -0.51
N SER A 82 17.48 9.00 -0.41
CA SER A 82 18.47 9.40 -1.41
C SER A 82 19.64 8.42 -1.48
N ALA A 83 20.42 8.46 -2.56
CA ALA A 83 21.60 7.62 -2.71
C ALA A 83 22.60 7.85 -1.55
N GLU A 84 22.85 9.10 -1.20
CA GLU A 84 23.67 9.49 -0.05
C GLU A 84 23.13 8.95 1.27
N GLU A 85 21.83 9.08 1.54
CA GLU A 85 21.22 8.57 2.79
C GLU A 85 21.28 7.03 2.88
N ARG A 86 21.18 6.32 1.75
CA ARG A 86 21.37 4.86 1.69
C ARG A 86 22.82 4.49 1.97
N MET A 87 23.78 5.21 1.39
CA MET A 87 25.22 4.99 1.62
C MET A 87 25.60 5.26 3.07
N GLN A 88 25.12 6.36 3.66
CA GLN A 88 25.32 6.71 5.07
C GLN A 88 24.76 5.64 6.00
N LYS A 89 23.53 5.17 5.77
CA LYS A 89 22.96 4.05 6.53
C LYS A 89 23.79 2.78 6.39
N GLY A 90 24.20 2.41 5.17
CA GLY A 90 25.04 1.24 4.93
C GLY A 90 26.39 1.30 5.64
N GLN A 91 27.05 2.46 5.61
CA GLN A 91 28.33 2.69 6.30
C GLN A 91 28.18 2.58 7.83
N SER A 92 27.15 3.21 8.40
CA SER A 92 26.87 3.12 9.85
C SER A 92 26.56 1.69 10.28
N HIS A 93 25.84 0.92 9.46
CA HIS A 93 25.51 -0.46 9.74
C HIS A 93 26.74 -1.37 9.71
N LEU A 94 27.63 -1.18 8.73
CA LEU A 94 28.90 -1.90 8.65
C LEU A 94 29.83 -1.55 9.83
N ALA A 95 29.88 -0.28 10.24
CA ALA A 95 30.66 0.15 11.38
C ALA A 95 30.19 -0.53 12.68
N ASN A 96 28.87 -0.60 12.90
CA ASN A 96 28.28 -1.31 14.03
C ASN A 96 28.59 -2.80 14.01
N LEU A 97 28.48 -3.46 12.85
CA LEU A 97 28.83 -4.88 12.71
C LEU A 97 30.31 -5.15 13.01
N LYS A 98 31.22 -4.29 12.52
CA LYS A 98 32.65 -4.39 12.83
C LYS A 98 32.92 -4.21 14.32
N ALA A 99 32.26 -3.24 14.96
CA ALA A 99 32.39 -3.01 16.41
C ALA A 99 31.88 -4.22 17.22
N MET A 100 30.74 -4.80 16.85
CA MET A 100 30.21 -6.01 17.50
C MET A 100 31.14 -7.23 17.33
N MET A 101 31.68 -7.42 16.13
CA MET A 101 32.63 -8.52 15.85
C MET A 101 33.95 -8.34 16.61
N ALA A 102 34.48 -7.11 16.70
CA ALA A 102 35.67 -6.79 17.47
C ALA A 102 35.44 -7.01 18.99
N ALA A 103 34.30 -6.55 19.52
CA ALA A 103 33.92 -6.76 20.92
C ALA A 103 33.76 -8.25 21.26
N LYS A 104 33.21 -9.05 20.34
CA LYS A 104 33.11 -10.51 20.51
C LYS A 104 34.48 -11.20 20.51
N ARG A 105 35.41 -10.72 19.69
CA ARG A 105 36.78 -11.24 19.60
C ARG A 105 37.65 -10.85 20.81
N ALA A 106 37.38 -9.71 21.44
CA ALA A 106 38.06 -9.27 22.66
C ALA A 106 37.56 -9.98 23.94
N LYS A 107 36.44 -10.70 23.87
CA LYS A 107 35.82 -11.41 25.01
C LYS A 107 36.10 -12.92 25.01
N SER A 108 36.94 -13.40 24.09
CA SER A 108 37.36 -14.80 23.92
C SER A 108 38.88 -14.90 24.08
#